data_AF-A0A844YK56-F1
#
_entry.id   AF-A0A844YK56-F1
#
_cell.length_a   1.000
_cell.length_b   1.000
_cell.length_c   1.000
_cell.angle_alpha   90.00
_cell.angle_beta   90.00
_cell.angle_gamma   90.00
#
_symmetry.space_group_name_H-M   'P 1'
#
loop_
_entity.id
_entity.type
_entity.pdbx_description
1 polymer ?
#
loop_
_entity_poly.entity_id
_entity_poly.type
_entity_poly.pdbx_seq_one_letter_code
_entity_poly.pdbx_strand_id
1 'polypeptide(L)'
;MAGHKFDTVEDLVTGRPVVGATIQVYEAGATLSADHTTVTSGTYATIYSDDGITLIDQAGGERVTTRTNGFFEFWTNENSVVIQISYGGGPKWAIDDVEITGGEVNSDLSALGVRVDNHDALLGTATNAQDLGTFTGSTISDNSSVLNALQELETAVEAGAPTGDVTASGLTMSSARVLGRTGAGTGAIQELTAAQVRSFVLNEVPVFNFSDDGEARFYADVAMTLTHQSTSGTGTIAYEKSTAAAPGTFSSATSPITLEAGAWLKVSASSVTGLVAAALKRTA
;
A
#
# COMPACT_ATOMS: atom_id res chain seq x y z
N MET A 1 -20.55 56.15 3.17
CA MET A 1 -20.24 55.97 4.60
C MET A 1 -20.93 54.71 5.03
N ALA A 2 -20.18 53.76 5.56
CA ALA A 2 -20.76 52.54 6.11
C ALA A 2 -20.79 52.68 7.63
N GLY A 3 -21.84 52.15 8.25
CA GLY A 3 -22.01 52.14 9.70
C GLY A 3 -21.49 50.81 10.20
N HIS A 4 -20.55 50.85 11.14
CA HIS A 4 -19.91 49.64 11.66
C HIS A 4 -20.25 49.46 13.13
N LYS A 5 -20.88 48.33 13.41
CA LYS A 5 -21.15 47.87 14.77
C LYS A 5 -20.06 46.91 15.17
N PHE A 6 -19.30 47.29 16.17
CA PHE A 6 -18.26 46.46 16.76
C PHE A 6 -18.83 45.68 17.93
N ASP A 7 -18.25 44.52 18.19
CA ASP A 7 -18.62 43.67 19.32
C ASP A 7 -18.45 44.39 20.66
N THR A 8 -19.11 43.84 21.67
CA THR A 8 -19.08 44.32 23.05
C THR A 8 -17.65 44.45 23.57
N VAL A 9 -17.29 45.61 24.10
CA VAL A 9 -16.07 45.72 24.91
C VAL A 9 -16.31 45.03 26.24
N GLU A 10 -15.54 43.99 26.55
CA GLU A 10 -15.63 43.25 27.80
C GLU A 10 -14.34 43.38 28.62
N ASP A 11 -14.49 43.41 29.94
CA ASP A 11 -13.36 43.35 30.85
C ASP A 11 -12.83 41.92 30.91
N LEU A 12 -11.57 41.74 30.52
CA LEU A 12 -10.90 40.44 30.47
C LEU A 12 -10.92 39.62 31.77
N VAL A 13 -11.04 40.27 32.92
CA VAL A 13 -11.01 39.60 34.23
C VAL A 13 -12.41 39.15 34.64
N THR A 14 -13.42 39.95 34.33
CA THR A 14 -14.80 39.71 34.79
C THR A 14 -15.73 39.16 33.72
N GLY A 15 -15.35 39.23 32.44
CA GLY A 15 -16.19 38.86 31.29
C GLY A 15 -17.45 39.71 31.17
N ARG A 16 -17.48 40.89 31.81
CA ARG A 16 -18.64 41.78 31.80
C ARG A 16 -18.44 42.92 30.82
N PRO A 17 -19.53 43.41 30.19
CA PRO A 17 -19.47 44.59 29.34
C PRO A 17 -18.90 45.80 30.09
N VAL A 18 -17.98 46.51 29.46
CA VAL A 18 -17.39 47.75 29.97
C VAL A 18 -18.22 48.93 29.50
N VAL A 19 -18.88 49.60 30.43
CA VAL A 19 -19.65 50.83 30.17
C VAL A 19 -18.74 52.05 30.30
N GLY A 20 -18.78 52.94 29.31
CA GLY A 20 -17.96 54.16 29.31
C GLY A 20 -16.49 53.95 28.95
N ALA A 21 -16.13 52.84 28.32
CA ALA A 21 -14.84 52.73 27.64
C ALA A 21 -14.79 53.77 26.53
N THR A 22 -13.60 54.37 26.33
CA THR A 22 -13.40 55.36 25.28
C THR A 22 -12.66 54.74 24.10
N ILE A 23 -13.15 55.02 22.90
CA ILE A 23 -12.64 54.52 21.64
C ILE A 23 -12.06 55.68 20.85
N GLN A 24 -10.82 55.51 20.40
CA GLN A 24 -10.14 56.41 19.47
C GLN A 24 -9.89 55.65 18.17
N VAL A 25 -10.16 56.30 17.05
CA VAL A 25 -10.08 55.71 15.72
C VAL A 25 -9.06 56.50 14.90
N TYR A 26 -8.06 55.80 14.39
CA TYR A 26 -6.97 56.36 13.60
C TYR A 26 -7.07 55.87 12.15
N GLU A 27 -6.50 56.63 11.23
CA GLU A 27 -6.34 56.21 9.85
C GLU A 27 -5.48 54.93 9.77
N ALA A 28 -5.64 54.15 8.70
CA ALA A 28 -4.81 52.99 8.44
C ALA A 28 -3.32 53.37 8.41
N GLY A 29 -2.46 52.49 8.94
CA GLY A 29 -1.01 52.72 9.04
C GLY A 29 -0.56 53.48 10.29
N ALA A 30 -1.45 53.73 11.26
CA ALA A 30 -1.03 54.13 12.60
C ALA A 30 -0.11 53.07 13.23
N THR A 31 0.90 53.49 13.99
CA THR A 31 1.89 52.59 14.59
C THR A 31 1.48 52.18 15.99
N LEU A 32 1.38 50.88 16.24
CA LEU A 32 1.05 50.32 17.54
C LEU A 32 2.32 50.10 18.39
N SER A 33 2.14 50.11 19.71
CA SER A 33 3.13 49.57 20.65
C SER A 33 3.31 48.07 20.41
N ALA A 34 4.47 47.52 20.78
CA ALA A 34 4.78 46.10 20.52
C ALA A 34 3.81 45.11 21.20
N ASP A 35 3.14 45.53 22.27
CA ASP A 35 2.12 44.77 22.98
C ASP A 35 0.70 44.98 22.42
N HIS A 36 0.55 45.77 21.36
CA HIS A 36 -0.72 46.10 20.70
C HIS A 36 -1.78 46.63 21.67
N THR A 37 -1.37 47.37 22.69
CA THR A 37 -2.30 48.00 23.63
C THR A 37 -2.56 49.46 23.28
N THR A 38 -1.58 50.13 22.66
CA THR A 38 -1.54 51.59 22.49
C THR A 38 -1.14 51.96 21.07
N VAL A 39 -1.76 52.99 20.51
CA VAL A 39 -1.31 53.67 19.28
C VAL A 39 -0.26 54.72 19.68
N THR A 40 0.96 54.53 19.19
CA THR A 40 2.13 55.35 19.52
C THR A 40 2.32 56.53 18.56
N SER A 41 1.83 56.42 17.33
CA SER A 41 1.76 57.51 16.36
C SER A 41 0.70 57.24 15.29
N GLY A 42 0.01 58.27 14.81
CA GLY A 42 -0.97 58.16 13.74
C GLY A 42 -1.87 59.40 13.64
N THR A 43 -2.59 59.53 12.54
CA THR A 43 -3.61 60.58 12.33
C THR A 43 -4.97 60.03 12.74
N TYR A 44 -5.82 60.84 13.37
CA TYR A 44 -7.19 60.43 13.67
C TYR A 44 -8.01 60.29 12.39
N ALA A 45 -8.75 59.19 12.26
CA ALA A 45 -9.68 59.00 11.17
C ALA A 45 -10.86 59.99 11.30
N THR A 46 -11.40 60.39 10.16
CA THR A 46 -12.65 61.17 10.13
C THR A 46 -13.80 60.25 10.48
N ILE A 47 -14.41 60.46 11.66
CA ILE A 47 -15.51 59.64 12.16
C ILE A 47 -16.72 60.49 12.55
N TYR A 48 -17.89 59.88 12.45
CA TYR A 48 -19.18 60.49 12.75
C TYR A 48 -19.93 59.64 13.77
N SER A 49 -20.84 60.28 14.50
CA SER A 49 -21.67 59.67 15.53
C SER A 49 -22.61 58.61 14.96
N ASP A 50 -23.39 57.95 15.82
CA ASP A 50 -24.29 56.87 15.41
C ASP A 50 -25.38 57.31 14.41
N ASP A 51 -25.66 58.61 14.33
CA ASP A 51 -26.51 59.23 13.31
C ASP A 51 -25.88 59.26 11.90
N GLY A 52 -24.58 58.97 11.78
CA GLY A 52 -23.82 59.00 10.54
C GLY A 52 -23.56 60.39 9.97
N ILE A 53 -23.89 61.46 10.70
CA ILE A 53 -23.87 62.85 10.22
C ILE A 53 -23.04 63.76 11.12
N THR A 54 -23.12 63.59 12.44
CA THR A 54 -22.45 64.46 13.39
C THR A 54 -20.98 64.07 13.51
N LEU A 55 -20.05 64.94 13.09
CA LEU A 55 -18.61 64.72 13.21
C LEU A 55 -18.21 64.58 14.70
N ILE A 56 -17.31 63.65 15.00
CA ILE A 56 -16.69 63.53 16.33
C ILE A 56 -15.27 64.10 16.25
N ASP A 57 -15.01 65.19 16.97
CA ASP A 57 -13.70 65.86 16.99
C ASP A 57 -12.71 65.18 17.95
N GLN A 58 -12.07 64.12 17.45
CA GLN A 58 -11.07 63.36 18.22
C GLN A 58 -9.83 64.19 18.58
N ALA A 59 -9.46 65.16 17.75
CA ALA A 59 -8.34 66.05 18.03
C ALA A 59 -8.70 67.06 19.13
N GLY A 60 -9.96 67.49 19.20
CA GLY A 60 -10.55 68.30 20.26
C GLY A 60 -10.82 67.53 21.57
N GLY A 61 -10.62 66.21 21.58
CA GLY A 61 -10.76 65.35 22.76
C GLY A 61 -12.10 64.62 22.86
N GLU A 62 -12.99 64.77 21.87
CA GLU A 62 -14.21 63.96 21.77
C GLU A 62 -13.87 62.51 21.43
N ARG A 63 -14.62 61.56 21.97
CA ARG A 63 -14.35 60.13 21.82
C ARG A 63 -15.66 59.38 21.64
N VAL A 64 -15.62 58.30 20.87
CA VAL A 64 -16.72 57.33 20.86
C VAL A 64 -16.71 56.63 22.22
N THR A 65 -17.88 56.43 22.82
CA THR A 65 -18.01 55.77 24.13
C THR A 65 -18.91 54.55 24.05
N THR A 66 -18.60 53.53 24.83
CA THR A 66 -19.43 52.34 24.90
C THR A 66 -20.73 52.60 25.66
N ARG A 67 -21.83 52.03 25.13
CA ARG A 67 -23.17 52.08 25.71
C ARG A 67 -23.30 51.13 26.92
N THR A 68 -24.48 51.06 27.53
CA THR A 68 -24.75 50.25 28.74
C THR A 68 -24.50 48.74 28.55
N ASN A 69 -24.53 48.26 27.31
CA ASN A 69 -24.23 46.89 26.93
C ASN A 69 -22.79 46.71 26.42
N GLY A 70 -21.91 47.70 26.58
CA GLY A 70 -20.50 47.67 26.13
C GLY A 70 -20.29 47.84 24.62
N PHE A 71 -21.35 47.97 23.84
CA PHE A 71 -21.27 48.21 22.40
C PHE A 71 -20.93 49.66 22.08
N PHE A 72 -20.24 49.88 20.97
CA PHE A 72 -20.00 51.19 20.40
C PHE A 72 -20.20 51.15 18.88
N GLU A 73 -20.38 52.32 18.30
CA GLU A 73 -20.67 52.49 16.88
C GLU A 73 -20.16 53.85 16.44
N PHE A 74 -19.64 53.90 15.22
CA PHE A 74 -19.28 55.13 14.53
C PHE A 74 -19.42 54.89 13.02
N TRP A 75 -19.50 55.99 12.28
CA TRP A 75 -19.51 55.97 10.83
C TRP A 75 -18.24 56.62 10.30
N THR A 76 -17.72 56.09 9.20
CA THR A 76 -16.57 56.69 8.53
C THR A 76 -16.63 56.45 7.02
N ASN A 77 -15.78 57.17 6.29
CA ASN A 77 -15.50 56.99 4.88
C ASN A 77 -14.16 56.28 4.62
N GLU A 78 -13.41 55.94 5.68
CA GLU A 78 -12.21 55.13 5.56
C GLU A 78 -12.55 53.67 5.22
N ASN A 79 -11.68 53.02 4.43
CA ASN A 79 -11.77 51.60 4.11
C ASN A 79 -11.16 50.70 5.20
N SER A 80 -10.19 51.23 5.95
CA SER A 80 -9.53 50.55 7.06
C SER A 80 -9.15 51.59 8.11
N VAL A 81 -9.20 51.21 9.37
CA VAL A 81 -8.85 52.06 10.51
C VAL A 81 -8.07 51.29 11.56
N VAL A 82 -7.38 52.01 12.43
CA VAL A 82 -6.81 51.44 13.66
C VAL A 82 -7.65 51.90 14.85
N ILE A 83 -8.06 50.98 15.72
CA ILE A 83 -8.95 51.29 16.85
C ILE A 83 -8.20 51.10 18.16
N GLN A 84 -8.11 52.14 18.98
CA GLN A 84 -7.64 52.06 20.37
C GLN A 84 -8.80 52.12 21.36
N ILE A 85 -8.86 51.16 22.27
CA ILE A 85 -9.86 51.04 23.33
C ILE A 85 -9.18 51.30 24.67
N SER A 86 -9.72 52.24 25.44
CA SER A 86 -9.21 52.62 26.76
C SER A 86 -10.29 52.55 27.83
N TYR A 87 -9.98 51.93 28.96
CA TYR A 87 -10.82 51.91 30.16
C TYR A 87 -9.97 51.66 31.41
N GLY A 88 -10.50 51.96 32.60
CA GLY A 88 -9.75 51.77 33.85
C GLY A 88 -8.48 52.63 33.96
N GLY A 89 -8.46 53.81 33.33
CA GLY A 89 -7.37 54.78 33.44
C GLY A 89 -6.27 54.69 32.36
N GLY A 90 -6.40 53.82 31.36
CA GLY A 90 -5.42 53.73 30.28
C GLY A 90 -5.86 52.89 29.08
N PRO A 91 -5.02 52.83 28.03
CA PRO A 91 -5.24 51.99 26.87
C PRO A 91 -5.17 50.51 27.24
N LYS A 92 -6.03 49.70 26.63
CA LYS A 92 -6.13 48.26 26.88
C LYS A 92 -5.84 47.48 25.63
N TRP A 93 -6.43 47.86 24.51
CA TRP A 93 -6.24 47.20 23.23
C TRP A 93 -6.15 48.22 22.11
N ALA A 94 -5.25 47.96 21.15
CA ALA A 94 -5.19 48.61 19.87
C ALA A 94 -5.30 47.53 18.79
N ILE A 95 -6.26 47.69 17.88
CA ILE A 95 -6.52 46.75 16.79
C ILE A 95 -6.07 47.42 15.50
N ASP A 96 -5.11 46.81 14.83
CA ASP A 96 -4.59 47.27 13.54
C ASP A 96 -5.44 46.74 12.38
N ASP A 97 -5.44 47.48 11.28
CA ASP A 97 -6.11 47.15 10.01
C ASP A 97 -7.53 46.60 10.16
N VAL A 98 -8.37 47.29 10.95
CA VAL A 98 -9.79 46.98 11.06
C VAL A 98 -10.43 47.35 9.73
N GLU A 99 -10.79 46.36 8.92
CA GLU A 99 -11.43 46.60 7.63
C GLU A 99 -12.88 47.09 7.81
N ILE A 100 -13.15 48.28 7.26
CA ILE A 100 -14.40 49.04 7.31
C ILE A 100 -15.05 49.07 5.91
N THR A 101 -14.72 48.10 5.08
CA THR A 101 -15.45 47.88 3.82
C THR A 101 -16.73 47.13 4.20
N GLY A 102 -17.90 47.77 4.11
CA GLY A 102 -19.22 47.18 4.45
C GLY A 102 -19.67 46.00 3.58
N GLY A 103 -18.76 45.12 3.17
CA GLY A 103 -19.02 43.92 2.38
C GLY A 103 -18.44 42.70 3.09
N GLU A 104 -19.34 41.77 3.41
CA GLU A 104 -19.15 40.32 3.50
C GLU A 104 -17.94 39.81 4.30
N VAL A 105 -18.21 38.93 5.27
CA VAL A 105 -17.24 37.99 5.87
C VAL A 105 -16.10 37.72 4.89
N ASN A 106 -14.88 38.16 5.23
CA ASN A 106 -13.69 38.18 4.39
C ASN A 106 -13.79 37.12 3.29
N SER A 107 -13.84 37.52 2.02
CA SER A 107 -14.02 36.60 0.89
C SER A 107 -13.07 35.38 0.93
N ASP A 108 -11.92 35.53 1.58
CA ASP A 108 -10.98 34.46 1.89
C ASP A 108 -11.55 33.36 2.80
N LEU A 109 -12.36 33.70 3.81
CA LEU A 109 -12.99 32.75 4.72
C LEU A 109 -14.09 31.94 4.00
N SER A 110 -14.85 32.60 3.13
CA SER A 110 -15.82 31.92 2.25
C SER A 110 -15.10 30.96 1.28
N ALA A 111 -14.02 31.42 0.64
CA ALA A 111 -13.20 30.60 -0.23
C ALA A 111 -12.52 29.44 0.52
N LEU A 112 -12.11 29.63 1.78
CA LEU A 112 -11.54 28.59 2.62
C LEU A 112 -12.57 27.51 2.95
N GLY A 113 -13.81 27.91 3.27
CA GLY A 113 -14.92 26.96 3.48
C GLY A 113 -15.12 26.07 2.24
N VAL A 114 -15.21 26.68 1.06
CA VAL A 114 -15.33 25.95 -0.23
C VAL A 114 -14.14 25.01 -0.46
N ARG A 115 -12.92 25.42 -0.11
CA ARG A 115 -11.71 24.58 -0.26
C ARG A 115 -11.73 23.37 0.67
N VAL A 116 -12.19 23.52 1.92
CA VAL A 116 -12.34 22.40 2.86
C VAL A 116 -13.39 21.42 2.35
N ASP A 117 -14.56 21.91 1.92
CA ASP A 117 -15.60 21.07 1.34
C ASP A 117 -15.11 20.30 0.10
N ASN A 118 -14.30 20.95 -0.75
CA ASN A 118 -13.68 20.30 -1.89
C ASN A 118 -12.67 19.21 -1.49
N HIS A 119 -11.93 19.39 -0.40
CA HIS A 119 -11.03 18.34 0.12
C HIS A 119 -11.84 17.14 0.65
N ASP A 120 -12.91 17.38 1.41
CA ASP A 120 -13.79 16.32 1.90
C ASP A 120 -14.42 15.55 0.73
N ALA A 121 -14.88 16.26 -0.30
CA ALA A 121 -15.42 15.66 -1.52
C ALA A 121 -14.36 14.85 -2.31
N LEU A 122 -13.13 15.35 -2.41
CA LEU A 122 -12.02 14.65 -3.09
C LEU A 122 -11.65 13.35 -2.37
N LEU A 123 -11.65 13.36 -1.04
CA LEU A 123 -11.37 12.18 -0.21
C LEU A 123 -12.58 11.26 -0.08
N GLY A 124 -13.77 11.71 -0.46
CA GLY A 124 -15.02 10.97 -0.32
C GLY A 124 -15.51 10.86 1.13
N THR A 125 -15.07 11.79 2.00
CA THR A 125 -15.38 11.79 3.43
C THR A 125 -16.49 12.77 3.77
N ALA A 126 -17.14 12.58 4.92
CA ALA A 126 -18.10 13.56 5.44
C ALA A 126 -17.39 14.83 5.96
N THR A 127 -18.13 15.93 6.06
CA THR A 127 -17.60 17.19 6.61
C THR A 127 -17.00 16.98 8.00
N ASN A 128 -15.77 17.47 8.20
CA ASN A 128 -14.98 17.32 9.44
C ASN A 128 -14.60 15.88 9.82
N ALA A 129 -14.73 14.92 8.90
CA ALA A 129 -14.25 13.56 9.15
C ALA A 129 -12.75 13.56 9.46
N GLN A 130 -12.35 12.78 10.45
CA GLN A 130 -10.95 12.63 10.85
C GLN A 130 -10.30 11.39 10.23
N ASP A 131 -11.09 10.55 9.54
CA ASP A 131 -10.69 9.27 8.97
C ASP A 131 -11.51 8.92 7.71
N LEU A 132 -11.13 7.83 7.03
CA LEU A 132 -11.77 7.33 5.81
C LEU A 132 -13.05 6.50 6.04
N GLY A 133 -13.53 6.38 7.28
CA GLY A 133 -14.72 5.61 7.63
C GLY A 133 -14.49 4.09 7.68
N THR A 134 -15.56 3.33 7.42
CA THR A 134 -15.59 1.86 7.53
C THR A 134 -15.38 1.20 6.16
N PHE A 135 -14.47 0.24 6.07
CA PHE A 135 -14.24 -0.58 4.89
C PHE A 135 -14.85 -1.97 5.09
N THR A 136 -15.57 -2.49 4.08
CA THR A 136 -16.16 -3.84 4.14
C THR A 136 -15.15 -4.95 3.82
N GLY A 137 -13.97 -4.59 3.34
CA GLY A 137 -12.87 -5.51 3.06
C GLY A 137 -11.97 -5.73 4.28
N SER A 138 -11.03 -6.67 4.18
CA SER A 138 -10.06 -6.94 5.25
C SER A 138 -8.69 -6.27 5.03
N THR A 139 -8.49 -5.61 3.88
CA THR A 139 -7.20 -5.02 3.51
C THR A 139 -6.93 -3.70 4.22
N ILE A 140 -7.94 -2.81 4.26
CA ILE A 140 -7.82 -1.51 4.90
C ILE A 140 -8.61 -1.56 6.21
N SER A 141 -8.00 -1.11 7.31
CA SER A 141 -8.65 -1.04 8.61
C SER A 141 -9.65 0.12 8.66
N ASP A 142 -10.77 -0.09 9.36
CA ASP A 142 -11.74 0.98 9.65
C ASP A 142 -11.08 2.17 10.37
N ASN A 143 -11.62 3.36 10.13
CA ASN A 143 -11.20 4.61 10.77
C ASN A 143 -9.71 4.95 10.55
N SER A 144 -9.14 4.50 9.43
CA SER A 144 -7.77 4.82 9.05
C SER A 144 -7.63 6.22 8.45
N SER A 145 -6.47 6.84 8.68
CA SER A 145 -6.03 7.99 7.89
C SER A 145 -5.61 7.56 6.48
N VAL A 146 -5.55 8.50 5.53
CA VAL A 146 -5.12 8.24 4.14
C VAL A 146 -3.76 7.56 4.08
N LEU A 147 -2.79 8.03 4.89
CA LEU A 147 -1.45 7.47 4.89
C LEU A 147 -1.43 6.02 5.39
N ASN A 148 -2.19 5.72 6.46
CA ASN A 148 -2.28 4.35 6.96
C ASN A 148 -2.94 3.42 5.94
N ALA A 149 -4.05 3.85 5.32
CA ALA A 149 -4.75 3.06 4.32
C ALA A 149 -3.87 2.76 3.08
N LEU A 150 -3.05 3.72 2.64
CA LEU A 150 -2.08 3.49 1.56
C LEU A 150 -0.97 2.52 1.96
N GLN A 151 -0.48 2.58 3.19
CA GLN A 151 0.52 1.64 3.72
C GLN A 151 -0.04 0.21 3.81
N GLU A 152 -1.29 0.07 4.23
CA GLU A 152 -2.01 -1.21 4.28
C GLU A 152 -2.21 -1.78 2.87
N LEU A 153 -2.57 -0.93 1.89
CA LEU A 153 -2.67 -1.33 0.49
C LEU A 153 -1.31 -1.75 -0.08
N GLU A 154 -0.24 -1.00 0.18
CA GLU A 154 1.12 -1.35 -0.25
C GLU A 154 1.52 -2.72 0.31
N THR A 155 1.37 -2.92 1.62
CA THR A 155 1.71 -4.18 2.29
C THR A 155 0.94 -5.36 1.71
N ALA A 156 -0.36 -5.18 1.45
CA ALA A 156 -1.19 -6.23 0.87
C ALA A 156 -0.79 -6.57 -0.58
N VAL A 157 -0.44 -5.56 -1.38
CA VAL A 157 0.03 -5.75 -2.76
C VAL A 157 1.40 -6.43 -2.79
N GLU A 158 2.33 -6.03 -1.92
CA GLU A 158 3.66 -6.63 -1.82
C GLU A 158 3.63 -8.06 -1.27
N ALA A 159 2.68 -8.38 -0.39
CA ALA A 159 2.44 -9.74 0.07
C ALA A 159 1.82 -10.65 -1.02
N GLY A 160 1.00 -10.06 -1.90
CA GLY A 160 0.37 -10.77 -3.02
C GLY A 160 1.30 -10.96 -4.23
N ALA A 161 2.29 -10.09 -4.40
CA ALA A 161 3.33 -10.23 -5.40
C ALA A 161 4.42 -11.19 -4.88
N PRO A 162 4.74 -12.30 -5.56
CA PRO A 162 5.88 -13.12 -5.16
C PRO A 162 7.17 -12.30 -5.32
N THR A 163 7.69 -11.79 -4.21
CA THR A 163 8.92 -10.98 -4.14
C THR A 163 10.19 -11.83 -3.99
N GLY A 164 10.10 -13.14 -4.27
CA GLY A 164 11.21 -14.08 -4.25
C GLY A 164 11.00 -15.26 -5.19
N ASP A 165 12.01 -16.12 -5.30
CA ASP A 165 11.93 -17.39 -6.04
C ASP A 165 10.61 -18.12 -5.74
N VAL A 166 9.94 -18.57 -6.79
CA VAL A 166 8.72 -19.39 -6.67
C VAL A 166 9.08 -20.65 -5.90
N THR A 167 8.76 -20.66 -4.61
CA THR A 167 8.84 -21.89 -3.82
C THR A 167 7.78 -22.82 -4.42
N ALA A 168 8.21 -23.95 -4.96
CA ALA A 168 7.37 -24.93 -5.67
C ALA A 168 6.15 -25.46 -4.87
N SER A 169 6.04 -25.08 -3.60
CA SER A 169 4.83 -25.21 -2.77
C SER A 169 3.58 -24.59 -3.42
N GLY A 170 3.72 -23.57 -4.28
CA GLY A 170 2.60 -22.92 -4.99
C GLY A 170 2.23 -23.51 -6.35
N LEU A 171 2.97 -24.51 -6.85
CA LEU A 171 2.62 -25.19 -8.10
C LEU A 171 1.68 -26.36 -7.79
N THR A 172 0.39 -26.20 -8.08
CA THR A 172 -0.52 -27.34 -8.12
C THR A 172 0.01 -28.35 -9.14
N MET A 173 0.45 -29.52 -8.66
CA MET A 173 1.13 -30.54 -9.47
C MET A 173 0.15 -31.31 -10.38
N SER A 174 -0.62 -30.62 -11.22
CA SER A 174 -1.39 -31.32 -12.27
C SER A 174 -0.53 -31.69 -13.48
N SER A 175 0.65 -31.07 -13.65
CA SER A 175 1.56 -31.34 -14.78
C SER A 175 3.06 -31.13 -14.49
N ALA A 176 3.45 -30.68 -13.30
CA ALA A 176 4.86 -30.47 -12.97
C ALA A 176 5.54 -31.79 -12.55
N ARG A 177 6.24 -32.46 -13.47
CA ARG A 177 7.15 -33.56 -13.13
C ARG A 177 8.45 -32.96 -12.58
N VAL A 178 8.52 -32.74 -11.27
CA VAL A 178 9.74 -32.23 -10.64
C VAL A 178 10.77 -33.36 -10.51
N LEU A 179 11.95 -33.17 -11.10
CA LEU A 179 13.15 -34.01 -10.89
C LEU A 179 13.81 -33.68 -9.54
N GLY A 180 13.07 -33.80 -8.44
CA GLY A 180 13.50 -33.41 -7.10
C GLY A 180 13.09 -34.43 -6.04
N ARG A 181 13.97 -34.67 -5.07
CA ARG A 181 13.66 -35.41 -3.84
C ARG A 181 13.14 -34.42 -2.81
N THR A 182 11.98 -34.67 -2.20
CA THR A 182 11.62 -34.04 -0.93
C THR A 182 12.54 -34.57 0.16
N GLY A 183 13.37 -33.70 0.74
CA GLY A 183 14.20 -34.06 1.89
C GLY A 183 13.31 -34.45 3.07
N ALA A 184 13.61 -35.57 3.73
CA ALA A 184 12.94 -35.93 4.98
C ALA A 184 13.26 -34.86 6.04
N GLY A 185 12.27 -34.02 6.38
CA GLY A 185 12.32 -33.10 7.52
C GLY A 185 12.11 -31.62 7.24
N THR A 186 12.19 -31.13 6.00
CA THR A 186 12.09 -29.68 5.73
C THR A 186 11.17 -29.28 4.58
N GLY A 187 10.60 -30.23 3.81
CA GLY A 187 9.68 -29.91 2.71
C GLY A 187 10.29 -29.12 1.55
N ALA A 188 11.59 -28.78 1.62
CA ALA A 188 12.32 -28.10 0.57
C ALA A 188 12.64 -29.07 -0.57
N ILE A 189 12.44 -28.62 -1.81
CA ILE A 189 12.93 -29.31 -3.00
C ILE A 189 14.44 -29.09 -3.06
N GLN A 190 15.21 -30.13 -2.79
CA GLN A 190 16.66 -30.08 -2.93
C GLN A 190 17.01 -30.41 -4.39
N GLU A 191 17.77 -29.54 -5.06
CA GLU A 191 18.32 -29.86 -6.38
C GLU A 191 19.06 -31.20 -6.29
N LEU A 192 18.64 -32.16 -7.14
CA LEU A 192 19.33 -33.42 -7.26
C LEU A 192 20.69 -33.14 -7.90
N THR A 193 21.76 -33.49 -7.21
CA THR A 193 23.10 -33.46 -7.82
C THR A 193 23.10 -34.30 -9.09
N ALA A 194 23.98 -33.99 -10.05
CA ALA A 194 24.10 -34.77 -11.28
C ALA A 194 24.34 -36.27 -11.01
N ALA A 195 24.97 -36.63 -9.89
CA ALA A 195 25.14 -38.01 -9.45
C ALA A 195 23.83 -38.68 -9.00
N GLN A 196 22.93 -37.93 -8.36
CA GLN A 196 21.62 -38.41 -7.92
C GLN A 196 20.64 -38.53 -9.08
N VAL A 197 20.67 -37.59 -10.04
CA VAL A 197 19.92 -37.72 -11.31
C VAL A 197 20.40 -38.95 -12.07
N ARG A 198 21.72 -39.14 -12.16
CA ARG A 198 22.30 -40.36 -12.76
C ARG A 198 21.92 -41.63 -12.02
N SER A 199 21.86 -41.62 -10.68
CA SER A 199 21.41 -42.78 -9.89
C SER A 199 19.95 -43.15 -10.18
N PHE A 200 19.07 -42.15 -10.37
CA PHE A 200 17.66 -42.38 -10.74
C PHE A 200 17.54 -43.00 -12.14
N VAL A 201 18.37 -42.56 -13.10
CA VAL A 201 18.37 -43.07 -14.48
C VAL A 201 19.12 -44.41 -14.63
N LEU A 202 20.10 -44.70 -13.77
CA LEU A 202 21.00 -45.86 -13.91
C LEU A 202 20.69 -47.02 -12.95
N ASN A 203 19.96 -46.79 -11.85
CA ASN A 203 19.50 -47.85 -10.93
C ASN A 203 18.05 -48.28 -11.16
N GLU A 204 17.33 -47.67 -12.10
CA GLU A 204 16.07 -48.24 -12.58
C GLU A 204 16.38 -49.60 -13.21
N VAL A 205 15.89 -50.65 -12.59
CA VAL A 205 15.84 -52.00 -13.12
C VAL A 205 15.02 -51.91 -14.41
N PRO A 206 15.58 -52.01 -15.63
CA PRO A 206 14.75 -52.13 -16.83
C PRO A 206 13.74 -53.26 -16.63
N VAL A 207 12.47 -52.89 -16.54
CA VAL A 207 11.34 -53.82 -16.48
C VAL A 207 10.71 -53.85 -17.86
N PHE A 208 10.71 -55.02 -18.48
CA PHE A 208 10.00 -55.26 -19.72
C PHE A 208 8.65 -55.89 -19.38
N ASN A 209 7.55 -55.21 -19.69
CA ASN A 209 6.20 -55.68 -19.46
C ASN A 209 5.58 -56.12 -20.79
N PHE A 210 5.01 -57.32 -20.82
CA PHE A 210 4.32 -57.87 -21.99
C PHE A 210 2.90 -58.30 -21.59
N SER A 211 1.89 -57.73 -22.26
CA SER A 211 0.48 -58.15 -22.12
C SER A 211 0.11 -59.31 -23.05
N ASP A 212 0.93 -59.55 -24.08
CA ASP A 212 0.76 -60.57 -25.11
C ASP A 212 2.14 -61.05 -25.58
N ASP A 213 2.18 -62.06 -26.46
CA ASP A 213 3.42 -62.52 -27.09
C ASP A 213 4.04 -61.39 -27.94
N GLY A 214 5.35 -61.17 -27.80
CA GLY A 214 6.01 -60.05 -28.45
C GLY A 214 7.48 -59.89 -28.08
N GLU A 215 8.11 -58.83 -28.61
CA GLU A 215 9.52 -58.55 -28.39
C GLU A 215 9.75 -57.08 -28.03
N ALA A 216 10.66 -56.83 -27.09
CA ALA A 216 11.16 -55.51 -26.75
C ALA A 216 12.68 -55.46 -27.01
N ARG A 217 13.19 -54.30 -27.42
CA ARG A 217 14.60 -54.10 -27.71
C ARG A 217 15.16 -52.97 -26.86
N PHE A 218 16.36 -53.20 -26.32
CA PHE A 218 17.10 -52.26 -25.50
C PHE A 218 18.49 -52.04 -26.12
N TYR A 219 18.84 -50.78 -26.32
CA TYR A 219 20.15 -50.39 -26.88
C TYR A 219 21.12 -50.08 -25.75
N ALA A 220 22.32 -50.69 -25.81
CA ALA A 220 23.40 -50.40 -24.90
C ALA A 220 24.23 -49.21 -25.42
N ASP A 221 24.03 -48.02 -24.86
CA ASP A 221 24.84 -46.83 -25.18
C ASP A 221 26.28 -46.95 -24.64
N VAL A 222 26.46 -47.65 -23.53
CA VAL A 222 27.74 -47.98 -22.89
C VAL A 222 27.79 -49.48 -22.60
N ALA A 223 29.00 -50.06 -22.54
CA ALA A 223 29.17 -51.43 -22.09
C ALA A 223 28.55 -51.64 -20.70
N MET A 224 27.79 -52.72 -20.54
CA MET A 224 27.07 -53.00 -19.30
C MET A 224 26.81 -54.49 -19.11
N THR A 225 26.62 -54.89 -17.85
CA THR A 225 26.14 -56.22 -17.50
C THR A 225 24.74 -56.11 -16.89
N LEU A 226 23.81 -56.92 -17.39
CA LEU A 226 22.44 -56.99 -16.91
C LEU A 226 22.23 -58.33 -16.19
N THR A 227 21.82 -58.28 -14.92
CA THR A 227 21.51 -59.47 -14.13
C THR A 227 20.00 -59.60 -13.97
N HIS A 228 19.46 -60.76 -14.29
CA HIS A 228 18.06 -61.06 -14.05
C HIS A 228 17.74 -61.00 -12.55
N GLN A 229 16.71 -60.22 -12.19
CA GLN A 229 16.25 -60.07 -10.81
C GLN A 229 15.04 -60.96 -10.54
N SER A 230 14.03 -60.86 -11.40
CA SER A 230 12.78 -61.60 -11.26
C SER A 230 12.00 -61.65 -12.57
N THR A 231 11.24 -62.73 -12.73
CA THR A 231 10.09 -62.81 -13.64
C THR A 231 8.83 -62.82 -12.78
N SER A 232 7.82 -62.06 -13.17
CA SER A 232 6.47 -62.16 -12.59
C SER A 232 5.46 -62.49 -13.68
N GLY A 233 4.36 -63.15 -13.30
CA GLY A 233 3.26 -63.47 -14.21
C GLY A 233 3.40 -64.80 -14.96
N THR A 234 2.65 -64.95 -16.06
CA THR A 234 2.43 -66.21 -16.79
C THR A 234 2.88 -66.08 -18.25
N GLY A 235 3.92 -66.82 -18.61
CA GLY A 235 4.58 -66.81 -19.92
C GLY A 235 6.06 -67.17 -19.82
N THR A 236 6.74 -67.31 -20.94
CA THR A 236 8.20 -67.57 -21.00
C THR A 236 8.92 -66.35 -21.54
N ILE A 237 9.96 -65.91 -20.83
CA ILE A 237 10.87 -64.84 -21.27
C ILE A 237 12.17 -65.44 -21.79
N ALA A 238 12.57 -65.03 -22.99
CA ALA A 238 13.86 -65.34 -23.58
C ALA A 238 14.67 -64.05 -23.82
N TYR A 239 15.99 -64.17 -23.70
CA TYR A 239 16.92 -63.07 -23.97
C TYR A 239 17.80 -63.44 -25.14
N GLU A 240 18.01 -62.51 -26.04
CA GLU A 240 18.98 -62.64 -27.11
C GLU A 240 19.77 -61.33 -27.24
N LYS A 241 21.06 -61.42 -27.56
CA LYS A 241 21.91 -60.23 -27.72
C LYS A 241 22.54 -60.18 -29.10
N SER A 242 22.74 -58.96 -29.59
CA SER A 242 23.57 -58.67 -30.75
C SER A 242 24.99 -58.28 -30.32
N THR A 243 25.88 -58.12 -31.30
CA THR A 243 27.12 -57.35 -31.15
C THR A 243 26.93 -55.95 -31.74
N ALA A 244 27.81 -55.01 -31.40
CA ALA A 244 27.86 -53.68 -32.01
C ALA A 244 28.22 -53.76 -33.50
N ALA A 245 29.04 -54.76 -33.88
CA ALA A 245 29.43 -55.01 -35.27
C ALA A 245 28.29 -55.58 -36.13
N ALA A 246 27.28 -56.22 -35.52
CA ALA A 246 26.16 -56.84 -36.23
C ALA A 246 24.83 -56.65 -35.46
N PRO A 247 24.28 -55.41 -35.41
CA PRO A 247 23.12 -55.07 -34.56
C PRO A 247 21.80 -55.76 -34.98
N GLY A 248 21.73 -56.32 -36.18
CA GLY A 248 20.56 -57.05 -36.68
C GLY A 248 20.57 -58.57 -36.41
N THR A 249 21.68 -59.12 -35.94
CA THR A 249 21.84 -60.56 -35.71
C THR A 249 21.86 -60.85 -34.23
N PHE A 250 20.96 -61.73 -33.76
CA PHE A 250 20.77 -62.03 -32.35
C PHE A 250 21.20 -63.47 -32.03
N SER A 251 21.73 -63.65 -30.83
CA SER A 251 22.12 -64.96 -30.29
C SER A 251 21.59 -65.11 -28.87
N SER A 252 21.15 -66.32 -28.51
CA SER A 252 20.61 -66.61 -27.17
C SER A 252 21.55 -66.13 -26.06
N ALA A 253 21.00 -65.45 -25.06
CA ALA A 253 21.71 -64.97 -23.90
C ALA A 253 21.05 -65.48 -22.62
N THR A 254 21.86 -65.68 -21.58
CA THR A 254 21.38 -66.03 -20.23
C THR A 254 21.98 -65.04 -19.24
N SER A 255 21.30 -64.85 -18.10
CA SER A 255 21.80 -63.96 -17.06
C SER A 255 23.05 -64.53 -16.39
N PRO A 256 24.10 -63.72 -16.14
CA PRO A 256 24.21 -62.29 -16.45
C PRO A 256 24.49 -62.02 -17.94
N ILE A 257 23.77 -61.05 -18.51
CA ILE A 257 23.86 -60.67 -19.91
C ILE A 257 24.85 -59.52 -20.07
N THR A 258 26.01 -59.78 -20.66
CA THR A 258 27.00 -58.75 -20.97
C THR A 258 26.78 -58.19 -22.37
N LEU A 259 26.64 -56.87 -22.46
CA LEU A 259 26.49 -56.08 -23.68
C LEU A 259 27.68 -55.13 -23.82
N GLU A 260 28.24 -55.04 -25.02
CA GLU A 260 29.19 -53.99 -25.38
C GLU A 260 28.45 -52.71 -25.77
N ALA A 261 29.14 -51.57 -25.74
CA ALA A 261 28.57 -50.31 -26.24
C ALA A 261 28.21 -50.46 -27.72
N GLY A 262 26.98 -50.12 -28.10
CA GLY A 262 26.43 -50.30 -29.45
C GLY A 262 25.66 -51.59 -29.67
N ALA A 263 25.66 -52.54 -28.72
CA ALA A 263 24.90 -53.78 -28.83
C ALA A 263 23.41 -53.60 -28.49
N TRP A 264 22.58 -54.50 -29.00
CA TRP A 264 21.16 -54.59 -28.68
C TRP A 264 20.87 -55.84 -27.83
N LEU A 265 20.05 -55.67 -26.80
CA LEU A 265 19.35 -56.77 -26.13
C LEU A 265 17.94 -56.86 -26.70
N LYS A 266 17.54 -58.06 -27.09
CA LYS A 266 16.18 -58.42 -27.44
C LYS A 266 15.60 -59.29 -26.32
N VAL A 267 14.44 -58.90 -25.83
CA VAL A 267 13.68 -59.62 -24.81
C VAL A 267 12.38 -60.07 -25.45
N SER A 268 12.17 -61.38 -25.56
CA SER A 268 10.98 -61.94 -26.21
C SER A 268 10.12 -62.64 -25.16
N ALA A 269 8.81 -62.42 -25.24
CA ALA A 269 7.80 -63.09 -24.42
C ALA A 269 6.95 -64.01 -25.30
N SER A 270 6.67 -65.21 -24.81
CA SER A 270 5.86 -66.21 -25.51
C SER A 270 4.95 -66.96 -24.55
N SER A 271 3.83 -67.48 -25.05
CA SER A 271 2.79 -68.12 -24.23
C SER A 271 2.25 -67.21 -23.11
N VAL A 272 2.17 -65.91 -23.36
CA VAL A 272 1.68 -64.92 -22.39
C VAL A 272 0.17 -65.07 -22.24
N THR A 273 -0.30 -65.25 -21.01
CA THR A 273 -1.73 -65.21 -20.67
C THR A 273 -1.91 -64.22 -19.53
N GLY A 274 -2.29 -62.98 -19.83
CA GLY A 274 -2.35 -61.90 -18.85
C GLY A 274 -1.12 -60.98 -18.93
N LEU A 275 -0.31 -60.93 -17.89
CA LEU A 275 0.91 -60.11 -17.85
C LEU A 275 2.10 -61.01 -17.57
N VAL A 276 3.21 -60.81 -18.27
CA VAL A 276 4.53 -61.29 -17.85
C VAL A 276 5.51 -60.13 -17.84
N ALA A 277 6.34 -60.05 -16.80
CA ALA A 277 7.35 -59.01 -16.67
C ALA A 277 8.72 -59.60 -16.35
N ALA A 278 9.77 -59.03 -16.95
CA ALA A 278 11.16 -59.36 -16.66
C ALA A 278 11.90 -58.13 -16.14
N ALA A 279 12.43 -58.24 -14.93
CA ALA A 279 13.19 -57.19 -14.28
C ALA A 279 14.70 -57.50 -14.38
N LEU A 280 15.46 -56.65 -15.06
CA LEU A 280 16.92 -56.79 -15.18
C LEU A 280 17.62 -55.67 -14.43
N LYS A 281 18.59 -55.98 -13.58
CA LYS A 281 19.41 -54.98 -12.88
C LYS A 281 20.70 -54.76 -13.65
N ARG A 282 21.02 -53.50 -13.96
CA ARG A 282 22.33 -53.12 -14.47
C ARG A 282 23.36 -53.20 -13.34
N THR A 283 24.40 -53.98 -13.54
CA THR A 283 25.59 -54.04 -12.70
C THR A 283 26.73 -53.36 -13.44
N ALA A 284 27.50 -52.54 -12.72
CA ALA A 284 28.70 -51.90 -13.24
C ALA A 284 29.80 -52.92 -13.53
#